data_AF-F7A1B9-F1
#
_entry.id   AF-F7A1B9-F1
#
_cell.length_a   1.000
_cell.length_b   1.000
_cell.length_c   1.000
_cell.angle_alpha   90.00
_cell.angle_beta   90.00
_cell.angle_gamma   90.00
#
_symmetry.space_group_name_H-M   'P 1'
#
loop_
_entity.id
_entity.type
_entity.pdbx_description
1 polymer ?
#
loop_
_entity_poly.entity_id
_entity_poly.type
_entity_poly.pdbx_seq_one_letter_code
_entity_poly.pdbx_strand_id
1 'polypeptide(L)' 'FHEHIFLEKHLESFPKQGPIRHFMELVTCGLSKNPYLSVKQKVEHIEWFRNYFNEKKDILQESNI' A
#
# COMPACT_ATOMS: atom_id res chain seq x y z
N PHE A 1 -4.72 -19.04 1.98
CA PHE A 1 -5.70 -18.02 2.39
C PHE A 1 -5.04 -16.83 3.09
N HIS A 2 -4.15 -17.05 4.07
CA HIS A 2 -3.45 -15.97 4.78
C HIS A 2 -2.71 -14.99 3.85
N GLU A 3 -2.08 -15.46 2.78
CA GLU A 3 -1.34 -14.59 1.85
C GLU A 3 -2.22 -13.66 0.99
N HIS A 4 -3.49 -14.01 0.82
CA HIS A 4 -4.44 -13.14 0.10
C HIS A 4 -5.13 -12.13 1.02
N ILE A 5 -5.12 -12.38 2.34
CA ILE A 5 -5.88 -11.60 3.34
C ILE A 5 -4.94 -10.70 4.15
N PHE A 6 -3.80 -11.22 4.62
CA PHE A 6 -2.83 -10.49 5.42
C PHE A 6 -1.75 -9.84 4.54
N LEU A 7 -2.13 -8.76 3.86
CA LEU A 7 -1.20 -7.91 3.10
C LEU A 7 -0.51 -6.85 3.97
N GLU A 8 -0.93 -6.69 5.23
CA GLU A 8 -0.38 -5.71 6.18
C GLU A 8 1.13 -5.89 6.42
N LYS A 9 1.66 -7.10 6.25
CA LYS A 9 3.10 -7.38 6.29
C LYS A 9 3.91 -6.55 5.28
N HIS A 10 3.30 -6.20 4.14
CA HIS A 10 3.93 -5.36 3.12
C HIS A 10 3.77 -3.86 3.41
N LEU A 11 2.93 -3.48 4.38
CA LEU A 11 2.73 -2.10 4.81
C LEU A 11 3.77 -1.61 5.82
N GLU A 12 4.67 -2.48 6.30
CA GLU A 12 5.74 -2.08 7.22
C GLU A 12 6.72 -1.07 6.62
N SER A 13 6.82 -1.04 5.28
CA SER A 13 7.63 -0.08 4.54
C SER A 13 7.00 1.31 4.42
N PHE A 14 5.75 1.48 4.86
CA PHE A 14 5.01 2.74 4.80
C PHE A 14 4.97 3.40 6.19
N PRO A 15 4.73 4.74 6.26
CA PRO A 15 4.52 5.42 7.53
C PRO A 15 3.43 4.73 8.34
N LYS A 16 3.66 4.52 9.64
CA LYS A 16 2.69 3.86 10.55
C LYS A 16 1.51 4.76 10.90
N GLN A 17 1.62 6.06 10.66
CA GLN A 17 0.60 7.07 10.94
C GLN A 17 0.56 8.06 9.78
N GLY A 18 -0.61 8.67 9.55
CA GLY A 18 -0.82 9.68 8.51
C GLY A 18 -1.76 9.24 7.38
N PRO A 19 -2.08 10.15 6.44
CA PRO A 19 -3.03 9.90 5.36
C PRO A 19 -2.56 8.81 4.39
N ILE A 20 -1.24 8.65 4.21
CA ILE A 20 -0.67 7.57 3.38
C ILE A 20 -1.01 6.20 3.97
N ARG A 21 -0.97 6.06 5.30
CA ARG A 21 -1.32 4.81 5.97
C ARG A 21 -2.77 4.47 5.75
N HIS A 22 -3.66 5.43 5.98
CA HIS A 22 -5.09 5.26 5.78
C HIS A 22 -5.44 4.89 4.34
N PHE A 23 -4.79 5.53 3.37
CA PHE A 23 -4.94 5.19 1.95
C PHE A 23 -4.48 3.75 1.66
N MET A 24 -3.31 3.35 2.16
CA MET A 24 -2.78 2.01 1.94
C MET A 24 -3.60 0.91 2.64
N GLU A 25 -4.24 1.21 3.76
CA GLU A 25 -5.19 0.30 4.43
C GLU A 25 -6.43 0.06 3.56
N LEU A 26 -6.95 1.10 2.89
CA LEU A 26 -8.04 0.94 1.93
C LEU A 26 -7.62 0.11 0.71
N VAL A 27 -6.42 0.37 0.17
CA VAL A 27 -5.86 -0.40 -0.96
C VAL A 27 -5.70 -1.88 -0.60
N THR A 28 -5.10 -2.19 0.54
CA THR A 28 -4.92 -3.58 0.99
C THR A 28 -6.24 -4.26 1.31
N CYS A 29 -7.22 -3.55 1.87
CA CYS A 29 -8.58 -4.05 2.06
C CYS A 29 -9.24 -4.38 0.70
N GLY A 30 -9.13 -3.51 -0.30
CA GLY A 30 -9.63 -3.77 -1.65
C GLY A 30 -8.96 -4.97 -2.33
N LEU A 31 -7.63 -5.06 -2.23
CA LEU A 31 -6.86 -6.20 -2.73
C LEU A 31 -7.24 -7.49 -2.02
N SER A 32 -7.50 -7.47 -0.71
CA SER A 32 -7.89 -8.67 0.06
C SER A 32 -9.21 -9.28 -0.42
N LYS A 33 -10.17 -8.43 -0.81
CA LYS A 33 -11.48 -8.83 -1.32
C LYS A 33 -11.48 -9.23 -2.80
N ASN A 34 -10.35 -9.08 -3.49
CA ASN A 34 -10.25 -9.41 -4.91
C ASN A 34 -9.84 -10.89 -5.12
N PRO A 35 -10.74 -11.74 -5.65
CA PRO A 35 -10.45 -13.14 -5.96
C PRO A 35 -9.75 -13.33 -7.32
N TYR A 36 -9.73 -12.31 -8.18
CA TYR A 36 -9.18 -12.38 -9.54
C TYR A 36 -7.68 -12.12 -9.59
N LEU A 37 -7.11 -11.54 -8.54
CA LEU A 37 -5.68 -11.22 -8.46
C LEU A 37 -4.91 -12.28 -7.65
N SER A 38 -3.77 -12.69 -8.19
CA SER A 38 -2.80 -13.51 -7.49
C SER A 38 -2.07 -12.71 -6.41
N VAL A 39 -1.49 -13.40 -5.41
CA VAL A 39 -0.69 -12.75 -4.35
C VAL A 39 0.42 -11.88 -4.94
N LYS A 40 1.12 -12.36 -5.99
CA LYS A 40 2.20 -11.62 -6.65
C LYS A 40 1.74 -10.28 -7.19
N GLN A 41 0.62 -10.24 -7.92
CA GLN A 41 0.06 -8.99 -8.44
C GLN A 41 -0.33 -8.03 -7.31
N LYS A 42 -0.89 -8.56 -6.20
CA LYS A 42 -1.21 -7.72 -5.03
C LYS A 42 0.05 -7.09 -4.42
N VAL A 43 1.16 -7.83 -4.35
CA VAL A 43 2.45 -7.31 -3.88
C VAL A 43 3.04 -6.29 -4.85
N GLU A 44 3.00 -6.56 -6.15
CA GLU A 44 3.45 -5.61 -7.19
C GLU A 44 2.69 -4.28 -7.11
N HIS A 45 1.37 -4.32 -6.88
CA HIS A 45 0.59 -3.09 -6.66
C HIS A 45 1.08 -2.30 -5.45
N ILE A 46 1.39 -2.96 -4.34
CA ILE A 46 1.89 -2.30 -3.12
C ILE A 46 3.29 -1.71 -3.36
N GLU A 47 4.17 -2.43 -4.05
CA GLU A 47 5.50 -1.94 -4.44
C GLU A 47 5.43 -0.74 -5.38
N TRP A 48 4.48 -0.75 -6.33
CA TRP A 48 4.26 0.38 -7.21
C TRP A 48 3.89 1.64 -6.42
N PHE A 49 2.97 1.54 -5.45
CA PHE A 49 2.64 2.66 -4.57
C PHE A 49 3.85 3.15 -3.77
N ARG A 50 4.68 2.23 -3.28
CA ARG A 50 5.91 2.59 -2.56
C ARG A 50 6.86 3.44 -3.42
N ASN A 51 7.08 3.03 -4.67
CA ASN A 51 7.92 3.76 -5.60
C ASN A 51 7.29 5.12 -5.94
N TYR A 52 5.99 5.15 -6.19
CA TYR A 52 5.25 6.38 -6.48
C TYR A 52 5.37 7.41 -5.34
N PHE A 53 5.16 7.01 -4.09
CA PHE A 53 5.32 7.93 -2.95
C PHE A 53 6.78 8.36 -2.76
N ASN A 54 7.75 7.51 -3.10
CA ASN A 54 9.17 7.89 -3.07
C ASN A 54 9.50 8.95 -4.13
N GLU A 55 8.98 8.82 -5.35
CA GLU A 55 9.17 9.81 -6.42
C GLU A 55 8.43 11.12 -6.15
N LYS A 56 7.32 11.06 -5.41
CA LYS A 56 6.47 12.22 -5.09
C LYS A 56 6.72 12.78 -3.69
N LYS A 57 7.86 12.46 -3.08
CA LYS A 57 8.25 12.97 -1.75
C LYS A 57 8.20 14.49 -1.66
N ASP A 58 8.63 15.19 -2.70
CA ASP A 58 8.60 16.67 -2.71
C ASP A 58 7.18 17.22 -2.53
N ILE A 59 6.19 16.57 -3.16
CA ILE A 59 4.77 16.97 -3.05
C ILE A 59 4.20 16.63 -1.68
N LEU A 60 4.61 15.49 -1.11
CA LEU A 60 4.22 15.09 0.24
C LEU A 60 4.78 16.09 1.28
N GLN A 61 6.03 16.52 1.10
CA GLN A 61 6.65 17.56 1.93
C GLN A 61 5.94 18.91 1.80
N GLU A 62 5.57 19.33 0.59
CA GLU A 62 4.75 20.54 0.39
C GLU A 62 3.38 20.45 1.07
N SER A 63 2.81 19.25 1.16
CA SER A 63 1.51 19.00 1.76
C SER A 63 1.55 18.86 3.29
N ASN A 64 2.71 19.06 3.94
CA ASN A 64 2.95 18.81 5.38
C ASN A 64 2.58 17.38 5.81
N ILE A 65 2.86 16.38 4.96
CA ILE A 65 2.68 14.95 5.24
C ILE A 65 4.02 14.24 5.39
#